data_AF-A0A971UMT5-F1
#
_entry.id   AF-A0A971UMT5-F1
#
_cell.length_a   1.000
_cell.length_b   1.000
_cell.length_c   1.000
_cell.angle_alpha   90.00
_cell.angle_beta   90.00
_cell.angle_gamma   90.00
#
_symmetry.space_group_name_H-M   'P 1'
#
loop_
_entity.id
_entity.type
_entity.pdbx_description
1 polymer ?
#
loop_
_entity_poly.entity_id
_entity_poly.type
_entity_poly.pdbx_seq_one_letter_code
_entity_poly.pdbx_strand_id
1 'polypeptide(L)'
;MKRSVMTAAVVLAVALAVGSAAQAAWSADPVEVWTELGPDQVQSNKNVYYGGGVFNGLFYTGQLNYGPLAYDSVQTGGTAMVHGYELGSTDGGCKASVPIGDYVFWSSNTGAKGVSRLNSDWTGNVGPVNPGSDPEGLTTDGTHLFTNSDTTRNMICKYSIANEAASFSLTEELAVTIDGASRFRALSYYDGLIYVVDTTGNGIYEINASTGAYTHLGTHIGSGAYQVVRYSDELLVVGLDDMLTVYDFTGGVLGDATAYNLNQGDLYGIGVLGNGTDVTGFWVTSATGEISHFAVPEPATMGLLGLGLVGLLRRRKAHKQGK
;
A
#
# COMPACT_ATOMS: atom_id res chain seq x y z
N MET A 1 -12.17 -74.61 9.01
CA MET A 1 -11.53 -73.64 9.94
C MET A 1 -11.35 -72.32 9.22
N LYS A 2 -11.96 -71.25 9.78
CA LYS A 2 -11.89 -69.86 9.30
C LYS A 2 -10.53 -69.26 9.65
N ARG A 3 -9.80 -68.67 8.70
CA ARG A 3 -8.81 -67.56 8.87
C ARG A 3 -8.69 -66.86 7.51
N SER A 4 -9.39 -65.74 7.30
CA SER A 4 -9.09 -64.35 7.68
C SER A 4 -8.39 -63.60 6.55
N VAL A 5 -9.14 -62.63 6.04
CA VAL A 5 -8.78 -61.54 5.12
C VAL A 5 -7.65 -60.69 5.69
N MET A 6 -6.73 -60.23 4.83
CA MET A 6 -6.06 -58.93 5.02
C MET A 6 -5.81 -58.28 3.66
N THR A 7 -6.72 -57.40 3.29
CA THR A 7 -6.56 -56.40 2.24
C THR A 7 -5.75 -55.26 2.84
N ALA A 8 -4.52 -55.05 2.36
CA ALA A 8 -3.73 -53.87 2.72
C ALA A 8 -4.16 -52.70 1.84
N ALA A 9 -5.05 -51.85 2.36
CA ALA A 9 -5.28 -50.52 1.81
C ALA A 9 -4.18 -49.59 2.32
N VAL A 10 -3.25 -49.22 1.44
CA VAL A 10 -2.31 -48.11 1.70
C VAL A 10 -3.07 -46.82 1.47
N VAL A 11 -3.58 -46.22 2.55
CA VAL A 11 -4.07 -44.84 2.53
C VAL A 11 -2.83 -43.95 2.68
N LEU A 12 -2.35 -43.42 1.55
CA LEU A 12 -1.37 -42.34 1.56
C LEU A 12 -2.13 -41.05 1.88
N ALA A 13 -2.21 -40.70 3.16
CA ALA A 13 -2.68 -39.40 3.59
C ALA A 13 -1.62 -38.37 3.22
N VAL A 14 -1.79 -37.70 2.08
CA VAL A 14 -1.08 -36.45 1.79
C VAL A 14 -1.73 -35.38 2.67
N ALA A 15 -1.11 -35.12 3.82
CA ALA A 15 -1.38 -33.91 4.58
C ALA A 15 -0.80 -32.74 3.77
N LEU A 16 -1.63 -32.12 2.92
CA LEU A 16 -1.38 -30.77 2.43
C LEU A 16 -1.55 -29.85 3.63
N ALA A 17 -0.44 -29.60 4.33
CA ALA A 17 -0.34 -28.45 5.21
C ALA A 17 -0.42 -27.21 4.30
N VAL A 18 -1.62 -26.64 4.18
CA VAL A 18 -1.83 -25.28 3.67
C VAL A 18 -1.38 -24.36 4.80
N GLY A 19 -0.07 -24.22 4.93
CA GLY A 19 0.58 -23.32 5.88
C GLY A 19 1.43 -22.33 5.10
N SER A 20 1.17 -21.04 5.33
CA SER A 20 1.96 -19.86 4.95
C SER A 20 2.24 -19.68 3.44
N ALA A 21 1.30 -19.07 2.71
CA ALA A 21 1.55 -18.56 1.36
C ALA A 21 2.34 -17.24 1.36
N ALA A 22 2.12 -16.36 2.36
CA ALA A 22 2.79 -15.04 2.48
C ALA A 22 4.33 -15.15 2.52
N GLN A 23 4.87 -16.06 3.33
CA GLN A 23 6.32 -16.29 3.39
C GLN A 23 6.94 -16.78 2.07
N ALA A 24 6.14 -17.31 1.14
CA ALA A 24 6.67 -17.68 -0.16
C ALA A 24 7.00 -16.42 -0.98
N ALA A 25 6.12 -15.42 -1.04
CA ALA A 25 6.33 -14.21 -1.86
C ALA A 25 7.61 -13.45 -1.49
N TRP A 26 7.98 -13.44 -0.21
CA TRP A 26 9.12 -12.68 0.33
C TRP A 26 10.39 -13.51 0.55
N SER A 27 10.54 -14.61 -0.19
CA SER A 27 11.71 -15.50 -0.09
C SER A 27 13.05 -14.87 -0.51
N ALA A 28 13.03 -13.65 -1.07
CA ALA A 28 14.19 -12.85 -1.42
C ALA A 28 13.91 -11.36 -1.17
N ASP A 29 14.97 -10.57 -1.07
CA ASP A 29 14.87 -9.12 -0.90
C ASP A 29 14.16 -8.47 -2.11
N PRO A 30 13.32 -7.44 -1.88
CA PRO A 30 12.75 -6.64 -2.96
C PRO A 30 13.81 -6.01 -3.86
N VAL A 31 13.52 -5.94 -5.15
CA VAL A 31 14.43 -5.38 -6.15
C VAL A 31 13.90 -4.05 -6.62
N GLU A 32 14.67 -2.98 -6.41
CA GLU A 32 14.36 -1.66 -6.96
C GLU A 32 14.34 -1.74 -8.50
N VAL A 33 13.21 -1.36 -9.09
CA VAL A 33 13.04 -1.30 -10.55
C VAL A 33 13.42 0.07 -11.06
N TRP A 34 12.96 1.12 -10.37
CA TRP A 34 13.32 2.50 -10.63
C TRP A 34 13.06 3.35 -9.39
N THR A 35 13.75 4.49 -9.36
CA THR A 35 13.55 5.60 -8.43
C THR A 35 13.59 6.89 -9.23
N GLU A 36 12.68 7.82 -8.92
CA GLU A 36 12.72 9.17 -9.46
C GLU A 36 12.33 10.22 -8.41
N LEU A 37 12.78 11.45 -8.65
CA LEU A 37 12.42 12.60 -7.84
C LEU A 37 11.05 13.13 -8.27
N GLY A 38 10.23 13.55 -7.30
CA GLY A 38 8.97 14.25 -7.57
C GLY A 38 9.18 15.55 -8.37
N PRO A 39 8.15 16.04 -9.08
CA PRO A 39 8.29 17.15 -10.03
C PRO A 39 8.69 18.50 -9.41
N ASP A 40 8.25 18.84 -8.19
CA ASP A 40 8.72 20.07 -7.54
C ASP A 40 10.01 19.83 -6.74
N GLN A 41 11.08 20.52 -7.15
CA GLN A 41 12.41 20.45 -6.56
C GLN A 41 12.86 21.78 -5.92
N VAL A 42 12.02 22.81 -5.94
CA VAL A 42 12.44 24.20 -5.70
C VAL A 42 12.39 24.60 -4.22
N GLN A 43 11.78 23.79 -3.34
CA GLN A 43 11.59 24.14 -1.93
C GLN A 43 12.20 23.12 -0.94
N SER A 44 12.41 23.54 0.31
CA SER A 44 13.03 22.74 1.38
C SER A 44 12.16 21.58 1.91
N ASN A 45 10.92 21.45 1.43
CA ASN A 45 9.96 20.41 1.82
C ASN A 45 9.47 19.67 0.56
N LYS A 46 10.33 18.84 -0.02
CA LYS A 46 10.14 18.16 -1.32
C LYS A 46 9.28 16.89 -1.25
N ASN A 47 8.79 16.56 -0.06
CA ASN A 47 8.35 15.22 0.26
C ASN A 47 7.17 14.82 -0.62
N VAL A 48 7.28 13.64 -1.21
CA VAL A 48 6.13 12.92 -1.73
C VAL A 48 5.55 12.14 -0.56
N TYR A 49 4.27 12.35 -0.29
CA TYR A 49 3.62 11.90 0.94
C TYR A 49 2.90 10.58 0.72
N TYR A 50 1.70 10.43 1.26
CA TYR A 50 1.07 9.16 1.49
C TYR A 50 0.57 8.56 0.18
N GLY A 51 0.56 7.23 0.11
CA GLY A 51 -0.13 6.53 -0.95
C GLY A 51 -1.64 6.58 -0.72
N GLY A 52 -2.42 7.04 -1.69
CA GLY A 52 -3.87 6.85 -1.64
C GLY A 52 -4.31 5.45 -2.08
N GLY A 53 -3.42 4.72 -2.74
CA GLY A 53 -3.62 3.35 -3.17
C GLY A 53 -3.16 3.12 -4.61
N VAL A 54 -3.36 1.90 -5.09
CA VAL A 54 -3.04 1.49 -6.47
C VAL A 54 -4.33 1.15 -7.19
N PHE A 55 -4.60 1.85 -8.29
CA PHE A 55 -5.84 1.73 -9.04
C PHE A 55 -5.51 1.61 -10.52
N ASN A 56 -6.02 0.56 -11.17
CA ASN A 56 -5.74 0.25 -12.58
C ASN A 56 -4.23 0.21 -12.90
N GLY A 57 -3.41 -0.29 -11.97
CA GLY A 57 -1.96 -0.37 -12.10
C GLY A 57 -1.19 0.92 -11.83
N LEU A 58 -1.89 2.02 -11.50
CA LEU A 58 -1.27 3.29 -11.17
C LEU A 58 -1.28 3.56 -9.66
N PHE A 59 -0.15 3.98 -9.13
CA PHE A 59 -0.02 4.43 -7.75
C PHE A 59 -0.37 5.91 -7.63
N TYR A 60 -1.39 6.22 -6.83
CA TYR A 60 -1.83 7.60 -6.59
C TYR A 60 -1.23 8.13 -5.28
N THR A 61 -0.67 9.33 -5.34
CA THR A 61 -0.02 10.00 -4.21
C THR A 61 -0.12 11.52 -4.34
N GLY A 62 0.57 12.27 -3.49
CA GLY A 62 0.65 13.72 -3.55
C GLY A 62 2.03 14.22 -3.15
N GLN A 63 2.40 15.39 -3.67
CA GLN A 63 3.61 16.09 -3.26
C GLN A 63 3.27 17.46 -2.70
N LEU A 64 3.97 17.87 -1.63
CA LEU A 64 3.88 19.24 -1.14
C LEU A 64 4.36 20.23 -2.21
N ASN A 65 3.74 21.41 -2.23
CA ASN A 65 4.03 22.48 -3.19
C ASN A 65 3.80 22.15 -4.68
N TYR A 66 3.48 20.90 -5.01
CA TYR A 66 2.94 20.50 -6.29
C TYR A 66 1.45 20.16 -6.09
N GLY A 67 0.98 18.99 -6.49
CA GLY A 67 -0.40 18.56 -6.34
C GLY A 67 -0.52 17.03 -6.37
N PRO A 68 -1.68 16.48 -6.74
CA PRO A 68 -1.85 15.03 -6.89
C PRO A 68 -0.96 14.50 -8.02
N LEU A 69 -0.56 13.25 -7.89
CA LEU A 69 0.34 12.56 -8.81
C LEU A 69 -0.11 11.10 -9.01
N ALA A 70 0.14 10.53 -10.19
CA ALA A 70 -0.03 9.11 -10.46
C ALA A 70 1.16 8.53 -11.23
N TYR A 71 1.67 7.38 -10.75
CA TYR A 71 2.86 6.71 -11.28
C TYR A 71 2.54 5.30 -11.76
N ASP A 72 3.12 4.91 -12.90
CA ASP A 72 3.14 3.53 -13.38
C ASP A 72 4.26 2.74 -12.69
N SER A 73 4.20 1.42 -12.76
CA SER A 73 5.28 0.49 -12.40
C SER A 73 6.44 0.49 -13.42
N VAL A 74 6.21 1.04 -14.62
CA VAL A 74 7.18 1.08 -15.71
C VAL A 74 7.51 2.53 -16.10
N GLN A 75 8.80 2.86 -16.19
CA GLN A 75 9.23 4.12 -16.76
C GLN A 75 9.08 4.13 -18.29
N THR A 76 8.41 5.15 -18.83
CA THR A 76 8.31 5.40 -20.26
C THR A 76 8.90 6.76 -20.59
N GLY A 77 9.90 6.81 -21.48
CA GLY A 77 10.53 8.09 -21.85
C GLY A 77 11.35 8.76 -20.73
N GLY A 78 11.75 7.99 -19.71
CA GLY A 78 12.59 8.47 -18.60
C GLY A 78 11.84 8.95 -17.36
N THR A 79 10.52 8.75 -17.29
CA THR A 79 9.71 8.98 -16.09
C THR A 79 8.64 7.90 -15.95
N ALA A 80 8.27 7.55 -14.72
CA ALA A 80 7.13 6.71 -14.39
C ALA A 80 5.87 7.53 -14.10
N MET A 81 5.99 8.84 -13.93
CA MET A 81 4.84 9.73 -13.76
C MET A 81 3.97 9.73 -15.02
N VAL A 82 2.76 9.19 -14.89
CA VAL A 82 1.76 9.18 -15.98
C VAL A 82 0.94 10.46 -15.93
N HIS A 83 0.69 10.95 -14.72
CA HIS A 83 -0.09 12.14 -14.51
C HIS A 83 0.39 12.96 -13.32
N GLY A 84 0.22 14.27 -13.43
CA GLY A 84 0.46 15.23 -12.35
C GLY A 84 -0.31 16.51 -12.59
N TYR A 85 -0.73 17.16 -11.51
CA TYR A 85 -1.35 18.47 -11.56
C TYR A 85 -0.57 19.45 -10.68
N GLU A 86 0.04 20.45 -11.30
CA GLU A 86 0.76 21.52 -10.60
C GLU A 86 -0.24 22.48 -9.97
N LEU A 87 -0.14 22.70 -8.66
CA LEU A 87 -0.91 23.72 -7.96
C LEU A 87 -0.21 25.08 -8.04
N GLY A 88 -0.97 26.16 -7.81
CA GLY A 88 -0.37 27.46 -7.59
C GLY A 88 0.50 27.46 -6.34
N SER A 89 1.55 28.28 -6.32
CA SER A 89 2.50 28.37 -5.19
C SER A 89 1.88 28.72 -3.84
N THR A 90 0.63 29.17 -3.81
CA THR A 90 -0.13 29.52 -2.60
C THR A 90 -1.02 28.40 -2.07
N ASP A 91 -1.19 27.30 -2.80
CA ASP A 91 -2.25 26.31 -2.55
C ASP A 91 -1.82 25.18 -1.61
N GLY A 92 -0.64 25.31 -0.99
CA GLY A 92 -0.20 24.47 0.13
C GLY A 92 0.32 23.08 -0.25
N GLY A 93 -0.02 22.55 -1.42
CA GLY A 93 0.41 21.23 -1.91
C GLY A 93 -0.56 20.09 -1.60
N CYS A 94 -0.19 18.88 -1.99
CA CYS A 94 -1.00 17.67 -1.82
C CYS A 94 -0.30 16.65 -0.93
N LYS A 95 -1.03 15.97 -0.03
CA LYS A 95 -0.47 14.89 0.81
C LYS A 95 -0.86 13.49 0.35
N ALA A 96 -2.04 13.32 -0.22
CA ALA A 96 -2.52 12.05 -0.77
C ALA A 96 -3.55 12.32 -1.86
N SER A 97 -3.72 11.38 -2.79
CA SER A 97 -4.79 11.45 -3.79
C SER A 97 -5.37 10.08 -4.10
N VAL A 98 -6.65 10.04 -4.48
CA VAL A 98 -7.38 8.82 -4.83
C VAL A 98 -8.34 9.06 -6.00
N PRO A 99 -8.45 8.14 -6.96
CA PRO A 99 -9.49 8.19 -7.99
C PRO A 99 -10.81 7.62 -7.45
N ILE A 100 -11.93 8.32 -7.70
CA ILE A 100 -13.29 7.84 -7.37
C ILE A 100 -14.21 8.24 -8.53
N GLY A 101 -14.68 7.24 -9.28
CA GLY A 101 -15.47 7.47 -10.49
C GLY A 101 -14.71 8.33 -11.51
N ASP A 102 -15.35 9.39 -12.01
CA ASP A 102 -14.80 10.28 -13.03
C ASP A 102 -13.88 11.38 -12.46
N TYR A 103 -13.43 11.24 -11.20
CA TYR A 103 -12.71 12.30 -10.49
C TYR A 103 -11.50 11.77 -9.72
N VAL A 104 -10.55 12.67 -9.45
CA VAL A 104 -9.42 12.45 -8.53
C VAL A 104 -9.57 13.38 -7.33
N PHE A 105 -9.75 12.83 -6.15
CA PHE A 105 -9.81 13.56 -4.89
C PHE A 105 -8.42 13.63 -4.27
N TRP A 106 -8.10 14.76 -3.64
CA TRP A 106 -6.79 14.93 -3.03
C TRP A 106 -6.85 15.81 -1.79
N SER A 107 -5.99 15.51 -0.82
CA SER A 107 -5.90 16.23 0.45
C SER A 107 -4.90 17.36 0.32
N SER A 108 -5.35 18.56 0.65
CA SER A 108 -4.51 19.74 0.60
C SER A 108 -3.64 19.89 1.85
N ASN A 109 -2.51 20.56 1.70
CA ASN A 109 -1.64 20.96 2.80
C ASN A 109 -1.83 22.47 3.16
N THR A 110 -1.05 22.97 4.12
CA THR A 110 -1.12 24.29 4.76
C THR A 110 -1.58 25.42 3.85
N GLY A 111 -2.69 26.06 4.20
CA GLY A 111 -3.29 27.19 3.46
C GLY A 111 -4.66 26.86 2.89
N ALA A 112 -4.85 25.64 2.37
CA ALA A 112 -6.07 25.19 1.70
C ALA A 112 -6.68 23.93 2.37
N LYS A 113 -6.82 23.93 3.71
CA LYS A 113 -7.28 22.77 4.50
C LYS A 113 -8.55 22.13 3.91
N GLY A 114 -8.53 20.81 3.72
CA GLY A 114 -9.67 20.04 3.24
C GLY A 114 -9.30 19.12 2.08
N VAL A 115 -10.34 18.71 1.35
CA VAL A 115 -10.24 17.88 0.16
C VAL A 115 -10.53 18.75 -1.05
N SER A 116 -9.79 18.54 -2.12
CA SER A 116 -10.03 19.12 -3.43
C SER A 116 -10.25 17.99 -4.44
N ARG A 117 -10.70 18.34 -5.65
CA ARG A 117 -11.06 17.38 -6.68
C ARG A 117 -10.66 17.88 -8.07
N LEU A 118 -10.13 16.99 -8.90
CA LEU A 118 -9.98 17.15 -10.34
C LEU A 118 -10.93 16.22 -11.07
N ASN A 119 -11.26 16.53 -12.32
CA ASN A 119 -11.75 15.56 -13.27
C ASN A 119 -10.67 14.48 -13.53
N SER A 120 -11.08 13.27 -13.91
CA SER A 120 -10.19 12.15 -14.23
C SER A 120 -9.26 12.39 -15.43
N ASP A 121 -9.57 13.39 -16.25
CA ASP A 121 -8.69 13.91 -17.30
C ASP A 121 -7.66 14.95 -16.78
N TRP A 122 -7.57 15.11 -15.46
CA TRP A 122 -6.64 16.01 -14.75
C TRP A 122 -6.91 17.50 -14.98
N THR A 123 -8.17 17.85 -15.30
CA THR A 123 -8.64 19.23 -15.42
C THR A 123 -9.63 19.61 -14.32
N GLY A 124 -10.07 20.87 -14.29
CA GLY A 124 -11.25 21.27 -13.49
C GLY A 124 -11.04 21.18 -11.98
N ASN A 125 -9.97 21.80 -11.46
CA ASN A 125 -9.70 21.84 -10.03
C ASN A 125 -10.81 22.56 -9.26
N VAL A 126 -11.39 21.86 -8.27
CA VAL A 126 -12.47 22.35 -7.42
C VAL A 126 -12.10 22.08 -5.97
N GLY A 127 -12.32 23.07 -5.09
CA GLY A 127 -12.04 22.95 -3.66
C GLY A 127 -11.20 24.11 -3.12
N PRO A 128 -10.74 24.03 -1.87
CA PRO A 128 -10.95 22.90 -0.95
C PRO A 128 -12.34 22.89 -0.29
N VAL A 129 -12.87 21.70 -0.04
CA VAL A 129 -14.00 21.43 0.85
C VAL A 129 -13.45 20.82 2.13
N ASN A 130 -13.58 21.53 3.26
CA ASN A 130 -13.14 21.03 4.55
C ASN A 130 -14.30 20.39 5.32
N PRO A 131 -14.28 19.07 5.57
CA PRO A 131 -15.29 18.40 6.38
C PRO A 131 -15.11 18.61 7.89
N GLY A 132 -14.13 19.41 8.33
CA GLY A 132 -13.82 19.69 9.74
C GLY A 132 -12.74 18.79 10.34
N SER A 133 -12.33 17.75 9.63
CA SER A 133 -11.31 16.80 10.08
C SER A 133 -9.87 17.20 9.72
N ASP A 134 -9.66 18.20 8.85
CA ASP A 134 -8.36 18.53 8.23
C ASP A 134 -7.63 17.27 7.69
N PRO A 135 -8.17 16.58 6.67
CA PRO A 135 -7.59 15.34 6.13
C PRO A 135 -6.13 15.45 5.69
N GLU A 136 -5.32 14.45 5.99
CA GLU A 136 -3.95 14.30 5.47
C GLU A 136 -3.84 13.10 4.51
N GLY A 137 -4.16 11.90 4.99
CA GLY A 137 -4.22 10.68 4.18
C GLY A 137 -5.62 10.43 3.64
N LEU A 138 -5.69 9.80 2.46
CA LEU A 138 -6.93 9.42 1.78
C LEU A 138 -6.87 7.94 1.37
N THR A 139 -8.01 7.26 1.37
CA THR A 139 -8.22 5.98 0.66
C THR A 139 -9.69 5.91 0.21
N THR A 140 -10.07 4.89 -0.56
CA THR A 140 -11.43 4.73 -1.07
C THR A 140 -11.82 3.27 -1.26
N ASP A 141 -13.12 2.99 -1.17
CA ASP A 141 -13.74 1.73 -1.61
C ASP A 141 -14.29 1.83 -3.05
N GLY A 142 -13.99 2.93 -3.75
CA GLY A 142 -14.51 3.27 -5.07
C GLY A 142 -15.81 4.09 -5.06
N THR A 143 -16.44 4.30 -3.89
CA THR A 143 -17.69 5.06 -3.75
C THR A 143 -17.68 6.09 -2.62
N HIS A 144 -16.93 5.82 -1.55
CA HIS A 144 -16.74 6.70 -0.41
C HIS A 144 -15.30 7.19 -0.32
N LEU A 145 -15.12 8.33 0.32
CA LEU A 145 -13.81 8.82 0.71
C LEU A 145 -13.57 8.49 2.18
N PHE A 146 -12.44 7.85 2.48
CA PHE A 146 -11.99 7.65 3.85
C PHE A 146 -10.78 8.53 4.13
N THR A 147 -10.73 9.13 5.31
CA THR A 147 -9.64 10.02 5.71
C THR A 147 -9.21 9.77 7.14
N ASN A 148 -7.98 10.16 7.49
CA ASN A 148 -7.67 10.47 8.87
C ASN A 148 -8.23 11.86 9.24
N SER A 149 -8.21 12.19 10.53
CA SER A 149 -8.43 13.55 11.02
C SER A 149 -7.15 14.10 11.64
N ASP A 150 -6.66 15.26 11.20
CA ASP A 150 -5.55 15.95 11.87
C ASP A 150 -6.02 16.83 13.04
N THR A 151 -7.33 17.09 13.14
CA THR A 151 -7.94 17.76 14.30
C THR A 151 -8.12 16.80 15.47
N THR A 152 -8.64 15.59 15.22
CA THR A 152 -8.70 14.47 16.18
C THR A 152 -7.80 13.34 15.68
N ARG A 153 -6.52 13.40 16.06
CA ARG A 153 -5.43 12.66 15.42
C ARG A 153 -5.58 11.13 15.39
N ASN A 154 -6.32 10.54 16.31
CA ASN A 154 -6.59 9.11 16.40
C ASN A 154 -7.96 8.72 15.83
N MET A 155 -8.51 9.53 14.91
CA MET A 155 -9.81 9.30 14.29
C MET A 155 -9.71 9.03 12.80
N ILE A 156 -10.55 8.10 12.32
CA ILE A 156 -10.80 7.83 10.91
C ILE A 156 -12.24 8.21 10.56
N CYS A 157 -12.41 8.91 9.44
CA CYS A 157 -13.69 9.40 8.95
C CYS A 157 -14.05 8.75 7.62
N LYS A 158 -15.36 8.60 7.37
CA LYS A 158 -15.95 8.16 6.10
C LYS A 158 -16.92 9.23 5.61
N TYR A 159 -16.80 9.56 4.33
CA TYR A 159 -17.66 10.54 3.67
C TYR A 159 -18.31 9.95 2.42
N SER A 160 -19.61 10.18 2.26
CA SER A 160 -20.23 10.15 0.93
C SER A 160 -19.97 11.46 0.19
N ILE A 161 -19.96 11.35 -1.14
CA ILE A 161 -19.59 12.44 -2.04
C ILE A 161 -20.78 12.77 -2.93
N ALA A 162 -21.22 14.03 -2.92
CA ALA A 162 -22.12 14.55 -3.93
C ALA A 162 -21.33 15.42 -4.91
N ASN A 163 -21.28 15.01 -6.17
CA ASN A 163 -20.51 15.68 -7.22
C ASN A 163 -21.41 16.53 -8.11
N GLU A 164 -20.96 17.75 -8.37
CA GLU A 164 -21.49 18.64 -9.40
C GLU A 164 -20.33 19.02 -10.36
N ALA A 165 -20.66 19.66 -11.48
CA ALA A 165 -19.66 20.03 -12.48
C ALA A 165 -18.56 20.97 -11.93
N ALA A 166 -18.93 21.95 -11.10
CA ALA A 166 -18.01 22.98 -10.58
C ALA A 166 -17.93 23.00 -9.04
N SER A 167 -18.52 22.02 -8.37
CA SER A 167 -18.52 21.90 -6.91
C SER A 167 -18.66 20.43 -6.50
N PHE A 168 -18.41 20.16 -5.23
CA PHE A 168 -18.79 18.90 -4.61
C PHE A 168 -19.04 19.15 -3.12
N SER A 169 -19.66 18.19 -2.44
CA SER A 169 -19.78 18.19 -0.99
C SER A 169 -19.40 16.83 -0.41
N LEU A 170 -18.95 16.86 0.84
CA LEU A 170 -18.65 15.68 1.65
C LEU A 170 -19.67 15.64 2.79
N THR A 171 -20.37 14.52 2.93
CA THR A 171 -21.27 14.27 4.06
C THR A 171 -20.66 13.19 4.94
N GLU A 172 -20.38 13.50 6.20
CA GLU A 172 -19.86 12.51 7.14
C GLU A 172 -20.90 11.44 7.42
N GLU A 173 -20.52 10.18 7.22
CA GLU A 173 -21.38 9.03 7.50
C GLU A 173 -20.92 8.25 8.73
N LEU A 174 -19.62 8.27 8.99
CA LEU A 174 -19.00 7.55 10.10
C LEU A 174 -17.72 8.28 10.52
N ALA A 175 -17.50 8.35 11.83
CA ALA A 175 -16.25 8.78 12.44
C ALA A 175 -15.92 7.82 13.59
N VAL A 176 -14.69 7.31 13.60
CA VAL A 176 -14.22 6.30 14.56
C VAL A 176 -12.98 6.80 15.26
N THR A 177 -13.09 7.08 16.55
CA THR A 177 -11.93 7.32 17.41
C THR A 177 -11.39 6.00 17.94
N ILE A 178 -10.10 5.74 17.75
CA ILE A 178 -9.44 4.53 18.23
C ILE A 178 -8.79 4.80 19.58
N ASP A 179 -9.24 4.07 20.60
CA ASP A 179 -8.69 4.18 21.95
C ASP A 179 -7.27 3.59 22.00
N GLY A 180 -6.36 4.29 22.69
CA GLY A 180 -4.96 3.88 22.82
C GLY A 180 -4.05 4.28 21.64
N ALA A 181 -4.62 4.70 20.50
CA ALA A 181 -3.84 5.31 19.41
C ALA A 181 -3.61 6.80 19.66
N SER A 182 -2.50 7.33 19.13
CA SER A 182 -2.11 8.73 19.30
C SER A 182 -2.33 9.57 18.04
N ARG A 183 -1.95 9.04 16.88
CA ARG A 183 -2.08 9.71 15.60
C ARG A 183 -2.02 8.73 14.44
N PHE A 184 -2.89 8.94 13.46
CA PHE A 184 -2.79 8.32 12.13
C PHE A 184 -2.43 9.39 11.10
N ARG A 185 -1.53 9.06 10.18
CA ARG A 185 -1.13 9.93 9.06
C ARG A 185 -1.80 9.51 7.76
N ALA A 186 -1.72 8.22 7.48
CA ALA A 186 -2.31 7.59 6.32
C ALA A 186 -3.10 6.35 6.69
N LEU A 187 -3.81 5.83 5.69
CA LEU A 187 -4.73 4.71 5.79
C LEU A 187 -4.79 4.00 4.45
N SER A 188 -5.25 2.76 4.45
CA SER A 188 -5.54 2.00 3.23
C SER A 188 -6.86 1.27 3.36
N TYR A 189 -7.45 0.89 2.23
CA TYR A 189 -8.68 0.12 2.17
C TYR A 189 -8.40 -1.23 1.51
N TYR A 190 -8.90 -2.31 2.10
CA TYR A 190 -8.83 -3.64 1.53
C TYR A 190 -10.02 -4.49 2.03
N ASP A 191 -10.82 -5.01 1.10
CA ASP A 191 -11.91 -5.97 1.36
C ASP A 191 -12.87 -5.55 2.50
N GLY A 192 -13.43 -4.34 2.40
CA GLY A 192 -14.38 -3.82 3.39
C GLY A 192 -13.75 -3.34 4.71
N LEU A 193 -12.44 -3.38 4.83
CA LEU A 193 -11.69 -2.96 6.02
C LEU A 193 -10.76 -1.80 5.70
N ILE A 194 -10.56 -0.93 6.68
CA ILE A 194 -9.58 0.16 6.66
C ILE A 194 -8.42 -0.26 7.57
N TYR A 195 -7.18 -0.09 7.11
CA TYR A 195 -5.99 -0.39 7.89
C TYR A 195 -5.24 0.89 8.22
N VAL A 196 -4.85 1.01 9.48
CA VAL A 196 -4.10 2.16 9.99
C VAL A 196 -3.03 1.69 10.97
N VAL A 197 -1.97 2.49 11.06
CA VAL A 197 -0.89 2.29 12.03
C VAL A 197 -0.66 3.58 12.79
N ASP A 198 -0.60 3.47 14.11
CA ASP A 198 -0.30 4.60 14.98
C ASP A 198 1.12 5.09 14.74
N THR A 199 1.30 6.41 14.68
CA THR A 199 2.61 6.98 14.30
C THR A 199 3.75 6.64 15.25
N THR A 200 3.45 6.22 16.48
CA THR A 200 4.49 5.79 17.42
C THR A 200 4.88 4.32 17.22
N GLY A 201 4.16 3.57 16.39
CA GLY A 201 4.27 2.12 16.22
C GLY A 201 3.46 1.32 17.24
N ASN A 202 2.84 1.97 18.23
CA ASN A 202 2.20 1.28 19.36
C ASN A 202 1.00 0.40 18.99
N GLY A 203 0.38 0.62 17.84
CA GLY A 203 -0.73 -0.21 17.37
C GLY A 203 -0.95 -0.17 15.87
N ILE A 204 -1.23 -1.34 15.31
CA ILE A 204 -1.78 -1.56 13.97
C ILE A 204 -3.24 -1.97 14.17
N TYR A 205 -4.15 -1.36 13.41
CA TYR A 205 -5.58 -1.57 13.56
C TYR A 205 -6.23 -1.88 12.21
N GLU A 206 -7.23 -2.75 12.26
CA GLU A 206 -8.23 -2.88 11.20
C GLU A 206 -9.56 -2.29 11.69
N ILE A 207 -10.31 -1.67 10.78
CA ILE A 207 -11.58 -1.02 11.06
C ILE A 207 -12.58 -1.46 10.00
N ASN A 208 -13.73 -1.98 10.41
CA ASN A 208 -14.82 -2.27 9.50
C ASN A 208 -15.35 -0.97 8.89
N ALA A 209 -15.21 -0.83 7.57
CA ALA A 209 -15.55 0.42 6.87
C ALA A 209 -17.04 0.77 6.93
N SER A 210 -17.92 -0.20 7.22
CA SER A 210 -19.37 0.01 7.29
C SER A 210 -19.88 0.28 8.70
N THR A 211 -19.26 -0.30 9.73
CA THR A 211 -19.75 -0.21 11.12
C THR A 211 -18.84 0.61 12.03
N GLY A 212 -17.59 0.83 11.64
CA GLY A 212 -16.56 1.45 12.47
C GLY A 212 -16.05 0.59 13.62
N ALA A 213 -16.50 -0.67 13.74
CA ALA A 213 -15.93 -1.61 14.69
C ALA A 213 -14.46 -1.85 14.34
N TYR A 214 -13.56 -1.74 15.32
CA TYR A 214 -12.13 -1.88 15.11
C TYR A 214 -11.51 -2.95 16.00
N THR A 215 -10.40 -3.51 15.53
CA THR A 215 -9.59 -4.50 16.24
C THR A 215 -8.15 -3.99 16.31
N HIS A 216 -7.54 -4.09 17.49
CA HIS A 216 -6.10 -3.92 17.64
C HIS A 216 -5.40 -5.22 17.22
N LEU A 217 -4.67 -5.17 16.11
CA LEU A 217 -4.01 -6.33 15.51
C LEU A 217 -2.68 -6.67 16.20
N GLY A 218 -1.98 -5.65 16.70
CA GLY A 218 -0.70 -5.78 17.38
C GLY A 218 0.14 -4.51 17.30
N THR A 219 1.35 -4.56 17.85
CA THR A 219 2.31 -3.46 17.86
C THR A 219 3.29 -3.62 16.71
N HIS A 220 3.62 -2.53 16.03
CA HIS A 220 4.63 -2.52 14.98
C HIS A 220 6.03 -2.71 15.60
N ILE A 221 6.85 -3.58 15.02
CA ILE A 221 8.20 -3.90 15.54
C ILE A 221 9.22 -2.77 15.34
N GLY A 222 8.97 -1.89 14.38
CA GLY A 222 9.80 -0.74 14.05
C GLY A 222 9.48 0.51 14.87
N SER A 223 10.29 1.55 14.71
CA SER A 223 10.06 2.84 15.37
C SER A 223 9.49 3.86 14.41
N GLY A 224 8.32 4.41 14.74
CA GLY A 224 7.72 5.48 13.94
C GLY A 224 7.09 4.95 12.65
N ALA A 225 5.77 4.91 12.56
CA ALA A 225 5.06 4.39 11.39
C ALA A 225 4.25 5.49 10.69
N TYR A 226 4.09 5.39 9.37
CA TYR A 226 3.39 6.42 8.59
C TYR A 226 2.19 5.87 7.84
N GLN A 227 2.36 4.71 7.21
CA GLN A 227 1.31 4.05 6.46
C GLN A 227 1.40 2.53 6.58
N VAL A 228 0.23 1.90 6.53
CA VAL A 228 0.07 0.45 6.41
C VAL A 228 -0.84 0.13 5.22
N VAL A 229 -0.50 -0.90 4.45
CA VAL A 229 -1.31 -1.45 3.35
C VAL A 229 -1.46 -2.96 3.54
N ARG A 230 -2.70 -3.44 3.45
CA ARG A 230 -2.98 -4.88 3.32
C ARG A 230 -3.10 -5.27 1.86
N TYR A 231 -2.53 -6.42 1.51
CA TYR A 231 -2.84 -7.12 0.29
C TYR A 231 -2.87 -8.62 0.56
N SER A 232 -4.00 -9.28 0.29
CA SER A 232 -4.16 -10.72 0.55
C SER A 232 -3.85 -11.06 2.01
N ASP A 233 -2.99 -12.04 2.24
CA ASP A 233 -2.51 -12.48 3.55
C ASP A 233 -1.25 -11.73 4.03
N GLU A 234 -1.01 -10.52 3.52
CA GLU A 234 0.17 -9.71 3.85
C GLU A 234 -0.24 -8.30 4.30
N LEU A 235 0.50 -7.78 5.27
CA LEU A 235 0.34 -6.41 5.77
C LEU A 235 1.70 -5.71 5.78
N LEU A 236 1.81 -4.63 5.02
CA LEU A 236 3.05 -3.91 4.75
C LEU A 236 3.01 -2.56 5.47
N VAL A 237 4.03 -2.25 6.26
CA VAL A 237 4.16 -0.99 7.02
C VAL A 237 5.42 -0.28 6.62
N VAL A 238 5.32 1.04 6.43
CA VAL A 238 6.46 1.94 6.19
C VAL A 238 6.53 3.03 7.26
N GLY A 239 7.74 3.50 7.55
CA GLY A 239 7.99 4.36 8.71
C GLY A 239 9.27 5.18 8.66
N LEU A 240 9.54 5.84 9.79
CA LEU A 240 10.73 6.68 10.05
C LEU A 240 11.96 5.87 10.49
N ASP A 241 11.85 4.55 10.48
CA ASP A 241 12.95 3.64 10.75
C ASP A 241 13.69 3.21 9.47
N ASP A 242 13.35 3.82 8.33
CA ASP A 242 13.88 3.54 7.00
C ASP A 242 13.53 2.13 6.47
N MET A 243 12.57 1.46 7.10
CA MET A 243 12.23 0.07 6.80
C MET A 243 10.85 -0.05 6.13
N LEU A 244 10.79 -0.97 5.17
CA LEU A 244 9.55 -1.68 4.86
C LEU A 244 9.46 -2.88 5.80
N THR A 245 8.41 -2.98 6.60
CA THR A 245 8.11 -4.19 7.38
C THR A 245 6.91 -4.92 6.79
N VAL A 246 7.07 -6.20 6.49
CA VAL A 246 6.02 -7.08 5.98
C VAL A 246 5.65 -8.09 7.05
N TYR A 247 4.37 -8.16 7.36
CA TYR A 247 3.80 -9.12 8.30
C TYR A 247 3.01 -10.19 7.55
N ASP A 248 3.15 -11.43 8.00
CA ASP A 248 2.15 -12.45 7.72
C ASP A 248 0.82 -12.01 8.35
N PHE A 249 -0.28 -12.10 7.60
CA PHE A 249 -1.58 -11.66 8.06
C PHE A 249 -2.67 -12.64 7.65
N THR A 250 -3.13 -13.48 8.58
CA THR A 250 -4.15 -14.49 8.27
C THR A 250 -5.33 -14.37 9.21
N GLY A 251 -6.53 -14.21 8.65
CA GLY A 251 -7.77 -14.23 9.42
C GLY A 251 -7.88 -13.16 10.52
N GLY A 252 -7.32 -11.97 10.30
CA GLY A 252 -7.34 -10.88 11.28
C GLY A 252 -6.27 -10.99 12.36
N VAL A 253 -5.25 -11.84 12.16
CA VAL A 253 -4.15 -12.03 13.11
C VAL A 253 -2.84 -11.58 12.48
N LEU A 254 -2.14 -10.69 13.16
CA LEU A 254 -0.78 -10.26 12.82
C LEU A 254 0.22 -11.35 13.22
N GLY A 255 0.95 -11.87 12.24
CA GLY A 255 1.92 -12.96 12.39
C GLY A 255 3.36 -12.47 12.45
N ASP A 256 4.27 -13.31 11.95
CA ASP A 256 5.70 -13.02 11.89
C ASP A 256 5.98 -11.83 10.96
N ALA A 257 7.07 -11.12 11.25
CA ALA A 257 7.46 -9.91 10.55
C ALA A 257 8.85 -10.05 9.93
N THR A 258 9.01 -9.53 8.71
CA THR A 258 10.30 -9.37 8.03
C THR A 258 10.49 -7.91 7.65
N ALA A 259 11.67 -7.35 7.91
CA ALA A 259 11.97 -5.95 7.63
C ALA A 259 13.07 -5.81 6.58
N TYR A 260 12.84 -4.93 5.61
CA TYR A 260 13.73 -4.64 4.48
C TYR A 260 14.13 -3.16 4.51
N ASN A 261 15.43 -2.89 4.52
CA ASN A 261 15.94 -1.54 4.32
C ASN A 261 15.97 -1.26 2.82
N LEU A 262 15.15 -0.31 2.38
CA LEU A 262 15.03 0.02 0.96
C LEU A 262 16.10 1.02 0.48
N ASN A 263 16.93 1.55 1.40
CA ASN A 263 17.94 2.59 1.18
C ASN A 263 17.36 3.92 0.66
N GLN A 264 16.12 4.24 1.03
CA GLN A 264 15.39 5.45 0.62
C GLN A 264 15.23 6.47 1.77
N GLY A 265 15.77 6.18 2.96
CA GLY A 265 15.54 6.96 4.19
C GLY A 265 14.10 6.86 4.69
N ASP A 266 13.67 7.88 5.45
CA ASP A 266 12.32 7.97 6.03
C ASP A 266 11.25 7.72 4.95
N LEU A 267 10.40 6.73 5.17
CA LEU A 267 9.34 6.34 4.24
C LEU A 267 7.99 6.88 4.71
N TYR A 268 7.26 7.54 3.82
CA TYR A 268 6.00 8.21 4.16
C TYR A 268 4.77 7.53 3.57
N GLY A 269 4.87 6.96 2.38
CA GLY A 269 3.75 6.38 1.67
C GLY A 269 4.10 5.05 1.03
N ILE A 270 3.09 4.20 0.89
CA ILE A 270 3.21 2.90 0.21
C ILE A 270 1.95 2.60 -0.60
N GLY A 271 2.13 1.97 -1.76
CA GLY A 271 1.07 1.38 -2.56
C GLY A 271 1.50 0.00 -3.04
N VAL A 272 0.57 -0.95 -3.13
CA VAL A 272 0.89 -2.35 -3.40
C VAL A 272 0.22 -2.83 -4.70
N LEU A 273 1.00 -3.49 -5.55
CA LEU A 273 0.56 -4.17 -6.76
C LEU A 273 0.62 -5.68 -6.54
N GLY A 274 -0.46 -6.38 -6.87
CA GLY A 274 -0.47 -7.83 -6.82
C GLY A 274 -1.26 -8.47 -7.94
N ASN A 275 -1.20 -9.80 -7.99
CA ASN A 275 -1.81 -10.64 -9.03
C ASN A 275 -3.11 -11.32 -8.56
N GLY A 276 -3.67 -10.88 -7.43
CA GLY A 276 -4.86 -11.43 -6.79
C GLY A 276 -4.56 -12.36 -5.60
N THR A 277 -3.38 -12.97 -5.54
CA THR A 277 -2.95 -13.82 -4.43
C THR A 277 -1.73 -13.29 -3.71
N ASP A 278 -0.78 -12.76 -4.47
CA ASP A 278 0.54 -12.38 -3.98
C ASP A 278 0.85 -10.93 -4.34
N VAL A 279 1.65 -10.29 -3.50
CA VAL A 279 2.30 -9.03 -3.85
C VAL A 279 3.37 -9.29 -4.91
N THR A 280 3.29 -8.54 -6.00
CA THR A 280 4.21 -8.63 -7.14
C THR A 280 5.13 -7.41 -7.24
N GLY A 281 4.70 -6.30 -6.66
CA GLY A 281 5.49 -5.07 -6.58
C GLY A 281 4.82 -4.06 -5.67
N PHE A 282 5.55 -3.01 -5.35
CA PHE A 282 5.05 -1.93 -4.52
C PHE A 282 5.77 -0.63 -4.83
N TRP A 283 5.11 0.48 -4.55
CA TRP A 283 5.70 1.81 -4.56
C TRP A 283 5.96 2.26 -3.14
N VAL A 284 7.03 3.00 -2.93
CA VAL A 284 7.27 3.77 -1.71
C VAL A 284 7.58 5.22 -2.05
N THR A 285 7.21 6.10 -1.13
CA THR A 285 7.57 7.53 -1.17
C THR A 285 8.40 7.87 0.05
N SER A 286 9.31 8.82 -0.09
CA SER A 286 10.26 9.15 0.98
C SER A 286 10.29 10.64 1.33
N ALA A 287 10.87 10.93 2.49
CA ALA A 287 11.15 12.29 2.95
C ALA A 287 12.14 13.05 2.04
N THR A 288 12.95 12.35 1.25
CA THR A 288 13.87 12.97 0.29
C THR A 288 13.16 13.51 -0.96
N GLY A 289 11.85 13.24 -1.09
CA GLY A 289 11.06 13.58 -2.27
C GLY A 289 11.22 12.56 -3.40
N GLU A 290 11.71 11.37 -3.08
CA GLU A 290 11.83 10.26 -4.02
C GLU A 290 10.57 9.40 -4.01
N ILE A 291 10.30 8.81 -5.16
CA ILE A 291 9.31 7.77 -5.35
C ILE A 291 10.01 6.63 -6.06
N SER A 292 9.76 5.43 -5.58
CA SER A 292 10.47 4.24 -6.04
C SER A 292 9.49 3.10 -6.21
N HIS A 293 9.68 2.29 -7.24
CA HIS A 293 8.95 1.04 -7.43
C HIS A 293 9.89 -0.15 -7.27
N PHE A 294 9.45 -1.12 -6.50
CA PHE A 294 10.15 -2.36 -6.22
C PHE A 294 9.34 -3.53 -6.75
N ALA A 295 10.04 -4.51 -7.33
CA ALA A 295 9.47 -5.81 -7.65
C ALA A 295 9.72 -6.79 -6.49
N VAL A 296 8.73 -7.64 -6.20
CA VAL A 296 8.86 -8.74 -5.24
C VAL A 296 9.15 -10.03 -6.03
N PRO A 297 10.35 -10.65 -5.87
CA PRO A 297 10.71 -11.82 -6.65
C PRO A 297 9.81 -13.03 -6.34
N GLU A 298 9.23 -13.66 -7.37
CA GLU A 298 8.41 -14.87 -7.15
C GLU A 298 9.24 -16.03 -6.57
N PRO A 299 8.76 -16.72 -5.52
CA PRO A 299 9.44 -17.87 -4.90
C PRO A 299 9.74 -19.04 -5.85
N ALA A 300 8.89 -19.25 -6.86
CA ALA A 300 8.90 -20.50 -7.65
C ALA A 300 9.90 -20.49 -8.82
N THR A 301 10.32 -19.33 -9.31
CA THR A 301 11.09 -19.21 -10.56
C THR A 301 12.58 -19.53 -10.34
N MET A 302 13.09 -19.28 -9.14
CA MET A 302 14.48 -19.58 -8.77
C MET A 302 14.72 -21.10 -8.59
N GLY A 303 13.74 -21.84 -8.07
CA GLY A 303 13.82 -23.29 -7.89
C GLY A 303 13.82 -24.06 -9.22
N LEU A 304 12.99 -23.65 -10.17
CA LEU A 304 12.88 -24.28 -11.50
C LEU A 304 14.10 -24.01 -12.40
N LEU A 305 14.70 -22.81 -12.33
CA LEU A 305 15.97 -22.51 -13.00
C LEU A 305 17.13 -23.36 -12.44
N GLY A 306 17.20 -23.51 -11.11
CA GLY A 306 18.20 -24.35 -10.45
C GLY A 306 18.08 -25.84 -10.82
N LEU A 307 16.86 -26.38 -10.80
CA LEU A 307 16.61 -27.77 -11.18
C LEU A 307 16.79 -28.02 -12.70
N GLY A 308 16.41 -27.04 -13.53
CA GLY A 308 16.63 -27.06 -14.97
C GLY A 308 18.12 -27.10 -15.34
N LEU A 309 18.94 -26.24 -14.72
CA LEU A 309 20.39 -26.23 -14.93
C LEU A 309 21.07 -27.51 -14.44
N VAL A 310 20.71 -28.01 -13.26
CA VAL A 310 21.28 -29.25 -12.71
C VAL A 310 20.88 -30.46 -13.56
N GLY A 311 19.65 -30.49 -14.07
CA GLY A 311 19.18 -31.50 -15.02
C GLY A 311 19.95 -31.50 -16.34
N LEU A 312 20.22 -30.31 -16.90
CA LEU A 312 21.02 -30.11 -18.11
C LEU A 312 22.49 -30.52 -17.92
N LEU A 313 23.09 -30.19 -16.77
CA LEU A 313 24.47 -30.56 -16.44
C LEU A 313 24.64 -32.07 -16.21
N ARG A 314 23.67 -32.74 -15.58
CA ARG A 314 23.68 -34.20 -15.42
C ARG A 314 23.52 -34.95 -16.74
N ARG A 315 22.66 -34.48 -17.66
CA ARG A 315 22.52 -35.06 -19.01
C ARG A 315 23.81 -34.94 -19.84
N ARG A 316 24.54 -33.83 -19.71
CA ARG A 316 25.82 -33.63 -20.41
C ARG A 316 26.94 -34.57 -19.93
N LYS A 317 26.95 -34.96 -18.65
CA LYS A 317 27.92 -35.95 -18.13
C LYS A 317 27.60 -37.38 -18.59
N ALA A 318 26.32 -37.77 -18.61
CA ALA A 318 25.91 -39.09 -19.09
C ALA A 318 26.26 -39.31 -20.57
N HIS A 319 26.14 -38.28 -21.41
CA HIS A 319 26.46 -38.37 -22.84
C HIS A 319 27.98 -38.45 -23.15
N LYS A 320 28.85 -38.05 -22.19
CA LYS A 320 30.32 -38.15 -22.33
C LYS A 320 30.91 -39.46 -21.81
N GLN A 321 30.15 -40.27 -21.08
CA GLN A 321 30.59 -41.57 -20.57
C GLN A 321 30.07 -42.76 -21.39
N GLY A 322 29.33 -42.50 -22.48
CA GLY A 322 28.83 -43.50 -23.42
C GLY A 322 29.57 -43.55 -24.76
N LYS A 323 30.84 -43.13 -24.81
CA LYS A 323 31.74 -43.33 -25.95
C LYS A 323 33.04 -43.96 -25.49
#